data_AF-A0A679HER3-F1
#
_entry.id   AF-A0A679HER3-F1
#
_cell.length_a   1.000
_cell.length_b   1.000
_cell.length_c   1.000
_cell.angle_alpha   90.00
_cell.angle_beta   90.00
_cell.angle_gamma   90.00
#
_symmetry.space_group_name_H-M   'P 1'
#
loop_
_entity.id
_entity.type
_entity.pdbx_description
1 polymer ?
#
loop_
_entity_poly.entity_id
_entity_poly.type
_entity_poly.pdbx_seq_one_letter_code
_entity_poly.pdbx_strand_id
1 'polypeptide(L)'
;MLKSLQRNTKKYGLSNYGSSLNVFKLVDSANGLLTNWGNDPAQNYKNAIECIDKHLNAKRVIIVGVDYDLDLNPNIDGTDHFIVVTGRGYDTSRQQYYYTFMDNATSNSDDGCSNINRLYYKTENLKLEGSTKVANRYYTVTQVRPNDGGKYDTTSL
;
A
#
# COMPACT_ATOMS: atom_id res chain seq x y z
N MET A 1 -12.08 8.34 -4.45
CA MET A 1 -11.73 7.25 -3.52
C MET A 1 -11.06 7.75 -2.23
N LEU A 2 -9.92 8.46 -2.30
CA LEU A 2 -9.18 8.96 -1.13
C LEU A 2 -10.02 9.79 -0.14
N LYS A 3 -10.91 10.67 -0.63
CA LYS A 3 -11.81 11.47 0.24
C LYS A 3 -12.76 10.62 1.09
N SER A 4 -13.16 9.43 0.63
CA SER A 4 -13.99 8.51 1.42
C SER A 4 -13.17 7.85 2.53
N LEU A 5 -11.94 7.43 2.20
CA LEU A 5 -10.97 6.88 3.14
C LEU A 5 -10.64 7.88 4.26
N GLN A 6 -10.39 9.14 3.90
CA GLN A 6 -10.10 10.23 4.83
C GLN A 6 -11.23 10.44 5.85
N ARG A 7 -12.49 10.39 5.41
CA ARG A 7 -13.65 10.55 6.32
C ARG A 7 -13.79 9.40 7.30
N ASN A 8 -13.54 8.17 6.87
CA ASN A 8 -13.66 6.98 7.73
C ASN A 8 -12.49 6.88 8.72
N THR A 9 -11.28 7.20 8.30
CA THR A 9 -10.07 7.10 9.14
C THR A 9 -9.98 8.19 10.21
N LYS A 10 -10.63 9.35 10.03
CA LYS A 10 -10.78 10.37 11.08
C LYS A 10 -11.46 9.84 12.35
N LYS A 11 -12.46 8.95 12.18
CA LYS A 11 -13.15 8.29 13.31
C LYS A 11 -12.23 7.37 14.11
N TYR A 12 -11.13 6.93 13.50
CA TYR A 12 -10.11 6.07 14.09
C TYR A 12 -8.82 6.83 14.46
N GLY A 13 -8.89 8.17 14.58
CA GLY A 13 -7.79 8.98 15.11
C GLY A 13 -6.70 9.36 14.11
N LEU A 14 -6.85 9.04 12.82
CA LEU A 14 -5.95 9.55 11.78
C LEU A 14 -6.35 10.98 11.41
N SER A 15 -5.51 11.95 11.78
CA SER A 15 -5.67 13.36 11.42
C SER A 15 -4.87 13.77 10.18
N ASN A 16 -3.83 12.99 9.83
CA ASN A 16 -3.05 13.10 8.62
C ASN A 16 -3.26 11.82 7.79
N TYR A 17 -3.44 11.97 6.48
CA TYR A 17 -3.78 10.88 5.55
C TYR A 17 -2.70 10.69 4.47
N GLY A 18 -1.53 11.28 4.72
CA GLY A 18 -0.48 11.44 3.73
C GLY A 18 -0.89 12.35 2.58
N SER A 19 0.05 12.61 1.69
CA SER A 19 -0.11 13.55 0.57
C SER A 19 0.58 12.99 -0.66
N SER A 20 0.09 13.31 -1.85
CA SER A 20 0.84 13.03 -3.09
C SER A 20 2.18 13.76 -3.14
N LEU A 21 2.37 14.79 -2.31
CA LEU A 21 3.65 15.51 -2.17
C LEU A 21 4.70 14.73 -1.36
N ASN A 22 4.30 13.69 -0.62
CA ASN A 22 5.19 12.91 0.23
C ASN A 22 4.85 11.43 0.08
N VAL A 23 5.47 10.78 -0.91
CA VAL A 23 5.29 9.35 -1.19
C VAL A 23 6.61 8.62 -1.38
N PHE A 24 6.63 7.38 -0.90
CA PHE A 24 7.56 6.39 -1.42
C PHE A 24 6.91 5.74 -2.63
N LYS A 25 7.25 6.22 -3.84
CA LYS A 25 6.82 5.58 -5.10
C LYS A 25 7.64 4.31 -5.31
N LEU A 26 6.97 3.20 -5.64
CA LEU A 26 7.59 1.87 -5.76
C LEU A 26 7.59 1.36 -7.19
N VAL A 27 6.55 1.67 -7.95
CA VAL A 27 6.41 1.25 -9.34
C VAL A 27 5.98 2.42 -10.21
N ASP A 28 6.29 2.33 -11.49
CA ASP A 28 5.72 3.16 -12.54
C ASP A 28 4.85 2.30 -13.45
N SER A 29 3.81 2.90 -14.02
CA SER A 29 2.92 2.26 -14.97
C SER A 29 3.17 2.84 -16.37
N ALA A 30 3.71 2.04 -17.28
CA ALA A 30 3.90 2.44 -18.67
C ALA A 30 3.57 1.29 -19.60
N ASN A 31 2.76 1.56 -20.63
CA ASN A 31 2.41 0.59 -21.67
C ASN A 31 1.84 -0.74 -21.12
N GLY A 32 1.00 -0.67 -20.07
CA GLY A 32 0.41 -1.86 -19.44
C GLY A 32 1.38 -2.70 -18.61
N LEU A 33 2.52 -2.13 -18.20
CA LEU A 33 3.52 -2.80 -17.36
C LEU A 33 3.82 -1.97 -16.12
N LEU A 34 3.92 -2.64 -14.97
CA LEU A 34 4.44 -2.07 -13.72
C LEU A 34 5.93 -2.33 -13.58
N THR A 35 6.74 -1.31 -13.85
CA THR A 35 8.19 -1.36 -13.68
C THR A 35 8.59 -0.76 -12.34
N ASN A 36 9.72 -1.15 -11.78
CA ASN A 36 10.18 -0.58 -10.53
C ASN A 36 10.61 0.89 -10.73
N TRP A 37 10.23 1.75 -9.80
CA TRP A 37 10.46 3.20 -9.94
C TRP A 37 11.87 3.61 -9.45
N GLY A 38 12.45 4.58 -10.16
CA GLY A 38 13.70 5.25 -9.78
C GLY A 38 14.97 4.48 -10.13
N ASN A 39 16.11 5.11 -9.86
CA ASN A 39 17.44 4.55 -10.15
C ASN A 39 17.90 3.51 -9.12
N ASP A 40 17.30 3.51 -7.92
CA ASP A 40 17.56 2.54 -6.86
C ASP A 40 16.25 1.99 -6.27
N PRO A 41 15.57 1.07 -7.00
CA PRO A 41 14.36 0.45 -6.51
C PRO A 41 14.51 -0.25 -5.15
N ALA A 42 15.65 -0.91 -4.91
CA ALA A 42 15.85 -1.65 -3.67
C ALA A 42 15.80 -0.72 -2.46
N GLN A 43 16.43 0.47 -2.56
CA GLN A 43 16.36 1.49 -1.52
C GLN A 43 14.95 2.09 -1.39
N ASN A 44 14.20 2.26 -2.48
CA ASN A 44 12.81 2.71 -2.43
C ASN A 44 11.91 1.75 -1.65
N TYR A 45 12.00 0.45 -1.93
CA TYR A 45 11.26 -0.58 -1.18
C TYR A 45 11.70 -0.64 0.28
N LYS A 46 13.00 -0.57 0.56
CA LYS A 46 13.52 -0.52 1.93
C LYS A 46 12.92 0.65 2.72
N ASN A 47 12.96 1.86 2.16
CA ASN A 47 12.41 3.06 2.81
C ASN A 47 10.89 2.93 3.04
N ALA A 48 10.15 2.39 2.07
CA ALA A 48 8.72 2.18 2.18
C ALA A 48 8.36 1.16 3.27
N ILE A 49 9.08 0.04 3.34
CA ILE A 49 8.92 -1.00 4.36
C ILE A 49 9.25 -0.45 5.75
N GLU A 50 10.38 0.24 5.90
CA GLU A 50 10.75 0.91 7.15
C GLU A 50 9.69 1.92 7.59
N CYS A 51 9.09 2.64 6.64
CA CYS A 51 7.99 3.55 6.92
C CYS A 51 6.74 2.81 7.43
N ILE A 52 6.30 1.73 6.75
CA ILE A 52 5.16 0.92 7.20
C ILE A 52 5.43 0.38 8.61
N ASP A 53 6.60 -0.21 8.82
CA ASP A 53 6.99 -0.78 10.10
C ASP A 53 7.04 0.27 11.22
N LYS A 54 7.58 1.47 10.96
CA LYS A 54 7.57 2.59 11.91
C LYS A 54 6.14 2.94 12.32
N HIS A 55 5.21 3.00 11.37
CA HIS A 55 3.81 3.30 11.65
C HIS A 55 3.16 2.21 12.51
N LEU A 56 3.31 0.95 12.11
CA LEU A 56 2.74 -0.18 12.83
C LEU A 56 3.31 -0.33 14.24
N ASN A 57 4.62 -0.13 14.43
CA ASN A 57 5.26 -0.12 15.75
C ASN A 57 4.73 0.99 16.66
N ALA A 58 4.35 2.13 16.08
CA ALA A 58 3.69 3.23 16.77
C ALA A 58 2.16 3.02 16.93
N LYS A 59 1.64 1.81 16.66
CA LYS A 59 0.21 1.45 16.67
C LYS A 59 -0.62 2.36 15.77
N ARG A 60 -0.06 2.74 14.62
CA ARG A 60 -0.67 3.62 13.63
C ARG A 60 -0.85 2.90 12.31
N VAL A 61 -2.04 2.98 11.74
CA VAL A 61 -2.33 2.42 10.41
C VAL A 61 -1.81 3.36 9.32
N ILE A 62 -1.46 2.83 8.15
CA ILE A 62 -0.84 3.60 7.06
C ILE A 62 -1.58 3.38 5.73
N ILE A 63 -1.66 4.43 4.92
CA ILE A 63 -2.33 4.42 3.62
C ILE A 63 -1.32 4.02 2.55
N VAL A 64 -1.72 3.07 1.70
CA VAL A 64 -0.92 2.62 0.57
C VAL A 64 -1.77 2.59 -0.70
N GLY A 65 -1.17 3.02 -1.81
CA GLY A 65 -1.75 2.89 -3.14
C GLY A 65 -1.44 1.52 -3.72
N VAL A 66 -2.40 0.94 -4.43
CA VAL A 66 -2.27 -0.34 -5.12
C VAL A 66 -2.81 -0.23 -6.54
N ASP A 67 -2.19 -1.01 -7.42
CA ASP A 67 -2.67 -1.36 -8.75
C ASP A 67 -3.33 -2.73 -8.68
N TYR A 68 -4.44 -2.90 -9.41
CA TYR A 68 -5.11 -4.19 -9.55
C TYR A 68 -5.54 -4.51 -10.97
N ASP A 69 -5.36 -3.57 -11.88
CA ASP A 69 -5.76 -3.68 -13.27
C ASP A 69 -4.67 -3.01 -14.11
N LEU A 70 -3.84 -3.81 -14.79
CA LEU A 70 -2.76 -3.34 -15.67
C LEU A 70 -3.29 -2.61 -16.93
N ASP A 71 -4.53 -2.14 -16.90
CA ASP A 71 -5.30 -1.73 -18.05
C ASP A 71 -4.70 -0.49 -18.74
N LEU A 72 -4.88 -0.45 -20.06
CA LEU A 72 -4.19 0.39 -21.06
C LEU A 72 -4.34 1.92 -20.88
N ASN A 73 -4.96 2.40 -19.80
CA ASN A 73 -5.05 3.81 -19.41
C ASN A 73 -4.66 3.96 -17.92
N PRO A 74 -3.39 3.69 -17.57
CA PRO A 74 -2.97 3.79 -16.19
C PRO A 74 -3.21 5.22 -15.67
N ASN A 75 -3.66 5.33 -14.41
CA ASN A 75 -3.56 6.61 -13.71
C ASN A 75 -2.10 7.06 -13.77
N ILE A 76 -1.86 8.38 -13.85
CA ILE A 76 -0.50 8.91 -14.10
C ILE A 76 0.52 8.50 -13.02
N ASP A 77 0.05 8.09 -11.84
CA ASP A 77 0.84 7.58 -10.71
C ASP A 77 0.77 6.06 -10.51
N GLY A 78 0.18 5.33 -11.47
CA GLY A 78 0.00 3.88 -11.47
C GLY A 78 -0.91 3.34 -10.37
N THR A 79 -1.71 4.19 -9.71
CA THR A 79 -2.51 3.77 -8.55
C THR A 79 -4.00 3.76 -8.86
N ASP A 80 -4.63 2.59 -8.78
CA ASP A 80 -6.07 2.43 -9.02
C ASP A 80 -6.89 2.61 -7.74
N HIS A 81 -6.33 2.16 -6.62
CA HIS A 81 -7.02 2.07 -5.35
C HIS A 81 -6.10 2.41 -4.18
N PHE A 82 -6.71 2.80 -3.07
CA PHE A 82 -6.00 2.99 -1.81
C PHE A 82 -6.58 2.06 -0.77
N ILE A 83 -5.71 1.37 -0.06
CA ILE A 83 -6.06 0.51 1.08
C ILE A 83 -5.39 1.03 2.35
N VAL A 84 -5.75 0.46 3.49
CA VAL A 84 -5.16 0.79 4.79
C VAL A 84 -4.44 -0.42 5.36
N VAL A 85 -3.12 -0.36 5.47
CA VAL A 85 -2.33 -1.37 6.17
C VAL A 85 -2.52 -1.20 7.68
N THR A 86 -2.99 -2.26 8.33
CA THR A 86 -3.44 -2.24 9.73
C THR A 86 -2.57 -3.05 10.67
N GLY A 87 -1.72 -3.92 10.15
CA GLY A 87 -0.90 -4.80 10.97
C GLY A 87 0.08 -5.60 10.16
N ARG A 88 0.78 -6.51 10.86
CA ARG A 88 1.72 -7.46 10.27
C ARG A 88 1.70 -8.77 11.02
N GLY A 89 2.07 -9.84 10.34
CA GLY A 89 2.17 -11.18 10.90
C GLY A 89 3.23 -12.00 10.18
N TYR A 90 3.38 -13.25 10.61
CA TYR A 90 4.28 -14.22 9.99
C TYR A 90 3.47 -15.40 9.47
N ASP A 91 3.67 -15.74 8.19
CA ASP A 91 3.07 -16.90 7.56
C ASP A 91 4.03 -18.08 7.71
N THR A 92 3.72 -18.98 8.63
CA THR A 92 4.58 -20.14 8.92
C THR A 92 4.67 -21.11 7.74
N SER A 93 3.65 -21.17 6.88
CA SER A 93 3.64 -22.05 5.70
C SER A 93 4.57 -21.53 4.59
N ARG A 94 4.68 -20.20 4.46
CA ARG A 94 5.55 -19.53 3.49
C ARG A 94 6.91 -19.12 4.05
N GLN A 95 7.08 -19.23 5.37
CA GLN A 95 8.22 -18.70 6.11
C GLN A 95 8.49 -17.21 5.80
N GLN A 96 7.42 -16.41 5.72
CA GLN A 96 7.50 -15.01 5.27
C GLN A 96 6.62 -14.10 6.10
N TYR A 97 7.12 -12.89 6.40
CA TYR A 97 6.31 -11.83 6.99
C TYR A 97 5.32 -11.26 5.97
N TYR A 98 4.16 -10.83 6.46
CA TYR A 98 3.14 -10.16 5.67
C TYR A 98 2.54 -8.96 6.40
N TYR A 99 1.95 -8.06 5.64
CA TYR A 99 1.12 -6.98 6.14
C TYR A 99 -0.36 -7.32 5.97
N THR A 100 -1.18 -7.05 6.98
CA THR A 100 -2.65 -7.12 6.86
C THR A 100 -3.21 -5.76 6.48
N PHE A 101 -4.29 -5.75 5.70
CA PHE A 101 -4.93 -4.51 5.29
C PHE A 101 -6.46 -4.57 5.31
N MET A 102 -7.05 -3.40 5.47
CA MET A 102 -8.47 -3.15 5.23
C MET A 102 -8.66 -2.62 3.81
N ASP A 103 -9.57 -3.28 3.08
CA ASP A 103 -9.97 -2.91 1.73
C ASP A 103 -11.33 -2.20 1.75
N ASN A 104 -11.31 -0.91 1.46
CA ASN A 104 -12.49 -0.05 1.48
C ASN A 104 -13.20 0.05 0.11
N ALA A 105 -12.94 -0.86 -0.83
CA ALA A 105 -13.71 -0.98 -2.06
C ALA A 105 -15.05 -1.73 -1.87
N THR A 106 -15.35 -2.20 -0.66
CA THR A 106 -16.60 -2.89 -0.31
C THR A 106 -17.20 -2.35 0.99
N SER A 107 -18.50 -2.48 1.16
CA SER A 107 -19.19 -2.29 2.45
C SER A 107 -19.32 -3.58 3.26
N ASN A 108 -18.98 -4.74 2.67
CA ASN A 108 -18.97 -6.02 3.38
C ASN A 108 -17.71 -6.15 4.24
N SER A 109 -17.86 -6.15 5.56
CA SER A 109 -16.73 -6.26 6.50
C SER A 109 -15.97 -7.58 6.37
N ASP A 110 -16.64 -8.68 6.02
CA ASP A 110 -16.00 -10.00 5.93
C ASP A 110 -15.06 -10.12 4.73
N ASP A 111 -15.24 -9.24 3.74
CA ASP A 111 -14.38 -9.14 2.57
C ASP A 111 -13.33 -8.05 2.79
N GLY A 112 -13.76 -6.86 3.24
CA GLY A 112 -12.87 -5.73 3.46
C GLY A 112 -11.85 -5.94 4.58
N CYS A 113 -12.20 -6.70 5.62
CA CYS A 113 -11.33 -6.99 6.77
C CYS A 113 -10.89 -8.47 6.82
N SER A 114 -10.94 -9.18 5.69
CA SER A 114 -10.65 -10.59 5.65
C SER A 114 -9.20 -10.91 6.05
N ASN A 115 -8.99 -12.03 6.75
CA ASN A 115 -7.65 -12.51 7.10
C ASN A 115 -6.79 -12.89 5.88
N ILE A 116 -7.39 -13.00 4.68
CA ILE A 116 -6.66 -13.27 3.44
C ILE A 116 -6.10 -11.98 2.80
N ASN A 117 -6.56 -10.81 3.24
CA ASN A 117 -6.09 -9.51 2.76
C ASN A 117 -4.67 -9.28 3.27
N ARG A 118 -3.69 -9.76 2.51
CA ARG A 118 -2.29 -9.80 2.89
C ARG A 118 -1.40 -9.32 1.76
N LEU A 119 -0.40 -8.51 2.10
CA LEU A 119 0.68 -8.12 1.21
C LEU A 119 1.99 -8.78 1.69
N TYR A 120 2.76 -9.31 0.76
CA TYR A 120 4.05 -9.95 0.97
C TYR A 120 5.10 -9.18 0.18
N TYR A 121 6.25 -8.91 0.81
CA TYR A 121 7.38 -8.33 0.10
C TYR A 121 8.24 -9.44 -0.51
N LYS A 122 8.23 -9.51 -1.84
CA LYS A 122 9.01 -10.42 -2.67
C LYS A 122 10.33 -9.74 -3.04
N THR A 123 11.40 -10.11 -2.35
CA THR A 123 12.73 -9.51 -2.53
C THR A 123 13.36 -9.87 -3.88
N GLU A 124 12.97 -11.00 -4.46
CA GLU A 124 13.51 -11.53 -5.72
C GLU A 124 13.17 -10.67 -6.94
N ASN A 125 12.01 -10.01 -6.94
CA ASN A 125 11.55 -9.14 -8.03
C ASN A 125 11.24 -7.70 -7.57
N LEU A 126 11.53 -7.40 -6.29
CA LEU A 126 11.22 -6.13 -5.63
C LEU A 126 9.76 -5.75 -5.85
N LYS A 127 8.84 -6.55 -5.30
CA LYS A 127 7.40 -6.26 -5.33
C LYS A 127 6.79 -6.46 -3.95
N LEU A 128 5.99 -5.49 -3.52
CA LEU A 128 5.11 -5.65 -2.36
C LEU A 128 3.70 -5.89 -2.89
N GLU A 129 3.20 -7.12 -2.73
CA GLU A 129 2.01 -7.55 -3.44
C GLU A 129 1.25 -8.67 -2.73
N GLY A 130 -0.01 -8.87 -3.07
CA GLY A 130 -0.79 -9.98 -2.54
C GLY A 130 -2.28 -9.89 -2.80
N SER A 131 -3.04 -10.81 -2.22
CA SER A 131 -4.46 -10.99 -2.52
C SER A 131 -5.36 -10.14 -1.62
N THR A 132 -6.52 -9.75 -2.17
CA THR A 132 -7.67 -9.26 -1.41
C THR A 132 -8.87 -10.20 -1.64
N LYS A 133 -9.73 -10.35 -0.65
CA LYS A 133 -11.02 -11.03 -0.82
C LYS A 133 -11.98 -10.21 -1.68
N VAL A 134 -11.80 -8.89 -1.71
CA VAL A 134 -12.66 -7.99 -2.50
C VAL A 134 -12.48 -8.28 -3.98
N ALA A 135 -13.55 -8.79 -4.61
CA ALA A 135 -13.57 -9.22 -6.00
C ALA A 135 -12.44 -10.21 -6.38
N ASN A 136 -11.88 -10.93 -5.40
CA ASN A 136 -10.75 -11.86 -5.58
C ASN A 136 -9.57 -11.26 -6.36
N ARG A 137 -9.26 -9.98 -6.12
CA ARG A 137 -8.19 -9.27 -6.83
C ARG A 137 -6.80 -9.56 -6.26
N TYR A 138 -5.79 -9.28 -7.07
CA TYR A 138 -4.39 -9.28 -6.68
C TYR A 138 -3.84 -7.86 -6.81
N TYR A 139 -3.14 -7.40 -5.78
CA TYR A 139 -2.67 -6.03 -5.65
C TYR A 139 -1.16 -5.97 -5.70
N THR A 140 -0.62 -5.02 -6.46
CA THR A 140 0.77 -4.58 -6.37
C THR A 140 0.81 -3.19 -5.75
N VAL A 141 1.57 -3.00 -4.68
CA VAL A 141 1.71 -1.69 -4.03
C VAL A 141 2.51 -0.76 -4.92
N THR A 142 1.93 0.39 -5.21
CA THR A 142 2.50 1.40 -6.11
C THR A 142 3.12 2.55 -5.34
N GLN A 143 2.56 2.89 -4.19
CA GLN A 143 3.03 3.98 -3.34
C GLN A 143 2.69 3.75 -1.86
N VAL A 144 3.58 4.21 -0.98
CA VAL A 144 3.34 4.29 0.46
C VAL A 144 3.29 5.77 0.87
N ARG A 145 2.26 6.14 1.64
CA ARG A 145 2.03 7.53 2.09
C ARG A 145 2.22 7.64 3.60
N PRO A 146 3.36 8.18 4.07
CA PRO A 146 3.55 8.48 5.48
C PRO A 146 2.44 9.40 5.98
N ASN A 147 1.88 9.10 7.14
CA ASN A 147 0.72 9.80 7.68
C ASN A 147 0.90 10.19 9.16
N ASP A 148 2.15 10.27 9.62
CA ASP A 148 2.52 10.67 10.99
C ASP A 148 2.90 12.16 11.12
N GLY A 149 2.99 12.89 10.01
CA GLY A 149 3.42 14.30 9.98
C GLY A 149 4.95 14.48 10.05
N GLY A 150 5.71 13.38 10.01
CA GLY A 150 7.16 13.41 9.90
C GLY A 150 7.64 13.89 8.54
N LYS A 151 8.90 14.34 8.50
CA LYS A 151 9.61 14.59 7.24
C LYS A 151 10.29 13.31 6.79
N TYR A 152 10.16 12.99 5.52
CA TYR A 152 10.76 11.83 4.89
C TYR A 152 11.46 12.27 3.61
N ASP A 153 12.50 11.53 3.23
CA ASP A 153 13.09 11.65 1.92
C ASP A 153 12.20 10.89 0.92
N THR A 154 11.22 11.62 0.39
CA THR A 154 10.13 11.10 -0.46
C THR A 154 10.06 11.86 -1.76
N THR A 155 9.40 11.29 -2.75
CA THR A 155 9.07 11.99 -3.99
C THR A 155 7.69 12.65 -3.91
N SER A 156 7.43 13.55 -4.87
CA SER A 156 6.09 14.07 -5.17
C SER A 156 5.57 13.41 -6.45
N LEU A 157 4.25 13.18 -6.50
CA LEU A 157 3.49 12.74 -7.67
C LEU A 157 2.73 13.89 -8.31
#